data_AF-A0A2S7WC42-F1
#
_entry.id   AF-A0A2S7WC42-F1
#
_cell.length_a   1.000
_cell.length_b   1.000
_cell.length_c   1.000
_cell.angle_alpha   90.00
_cell.angle_beta   90.00
_cell.angle_gamma   90.00
#
_symmetry.space_group_name_H-M   'P 1'
#
loop_
_entity.id
_entity.type
_entity.pdbx_description
1 polymer ?
#
loop_
_entity_poly.entity_id
_entity_poly.type
_entity_poly.pdbx_seq_one_letter_code
_entity_poly.pdbx_strand_id
1 'polypeptide(L)'
;MKKLFTFLAIVFLTITTYTQVGIGTTNPDNSAALEINSTTKGLLIPRMTTTQRNSISSPGDGLVIYNTTVKCLEFYVGNGIWHNTCGGNVYLEYPEGTVFCASGPTQIVDVINPNTGKIWMDRNLGATQVATSSTDAASYGDLYQWGRGADGHQCRNSATTTILSSTDQPGHGDFIIDNNYTLDTYSNMEWRSPTNTNLWQGVNGVNNPCPNGYRIPTQAELNVERGSWSSPDSQGALTSPLKLTMAGYRSGSSANIFSVGSLGSYWSSTYSSAPQTLSLRSSSSGTSEYFPATGMSIRCIKN
;
A
#
# COMPACT_ATOMS: atom_id res chain seq x y z
N MET A 1 34.70 52.26 -62.60
CA MET A 1 34.67 52.21 -61.12
C MET A 1 33.23 52.18 -60.62
N LYS A 2 32.90 51.21 -59.75
CA LYS A 2 31.86 51.29 -58.70
C LYS A 2 30.37 51.02 -59.01
N LYS A 3 30.00 50.12 -59.94
CA LYS A 3 28.57 49.68 -60.05
C LYS A 3 28.35 48.17 -60.15
N LEU A 4 29.29 47.34 -59.67
CA LEU A 4 29.14 45.88 -59.77
C LEU A 4 29.51 45.11 -58.48
N PHE A 5 29.61 45.77 -57.33
CA PHE A 5 30.00 45.10 -56.08
C PHE A 5 28.95 45.14 -54.96
N THR A 6 27.74 45.63 -55.23
CA THR A 6 26.71 45.82 -54.18
C THR A 6 25.47 44.96 -54.41
N PHE A 7 25.61 43.79 -55.05
CA PHE A 7 24.50 42.84 -55.20
C PHE A 7 24.85 41.40 -54.78
N LEU A 8 26.08 41.15 -54.31
CA LEU A 8 26.59 39.80 -53.99
C LEU A 8 26.98 39.62 -52.51
N ALA A 9 26.32 40.33 -51.59
CA ALA A 9 26.57 40.24 -50.15
C ALA A 9 25.31 39.97 -49.30
N ILE A 10 24.19 39.59 -49.92
CA ILE A 10 22.90 39.38 -49.20
C ILE A 10 22.47 37.89 -49.16
N VAL A 11 23.24 36.96 -49.76
CA VAL A 11 22.73 35.60 -50.06
C VAL A 11 23.05 34.52 -49.01
N PHE A 12 23.60 34.82 -47.83
CA PHE A 12 23.81 33.78 -46.79
C PHE A 12 23.65 34.26 -45.35
N LEU A 13 22.59 35.03 -45.05
CA LEU A 13 22.11 35.12 -43.67
C LEU A 13 21.09 34.00 -43.45
N THR A 14 21.55 32.81 -43.08
CA THR A 14 20.66 31.75 -42.58
C THR A 14 20.19 32.15 -41.19
N ILE A 15 19.11 32.92 -41.13
CA ILE A 15 18.45 33.27 -39.87
C ILE A 15 17.69 32.03 -39.42
N THR A 16 18.27 31.24 -38.51
CA THR A 16 17.53 30.22 -37.77
C THR A 16 16.58 30.93 -36.82
N THR A 17 15.33 31.10 -37.23
CA THR A 17 14.27 31.56 -36.33
C THR A 17 13.79 30.35 -35.55
N TYR A 18 14.01 30.35 -34.23
CA TYR A 18 13.37 29.39 -33.34
C TYR A 18 11.91 29.82 -33.19
N THR A 19 10.97 29.07 -33.77
CA THR A 19 9.55 29.38 -33.62
C THR A 19 9.05 28.77 -32.31
N GLN A 20 9.11 29.54 -31.23
CA GLN A 20 8.36 29.24 -30.01
C GLN A 20 6.88 29.52 -30.27
N VAL A 21 5.99 28.68 -29.74
CA VAL A 21 4.55 28.91 -29.88
C VAL A 21 4.07 29.73 -28.70
N GLY A 22 3.77 31.00 -28.93
CA GLY A 22 3.06 31.85 -27.98
C GLY A 22 1.57 31.87 -28.26
N ILE A 23 0.73 31.56 -27.28
CA ILE A 23 -0.72 31.77 -27.35
C ILE A 23 -1.08 32.88 -26.37
N GLY A 24 -1.49 34.04 -26.88
CA GLY A 24 -1.80 35.21 -26.05
C GLY A 24 -0.58 36.02 -25.58
N THR A 25 0.62 35.69 -26.06
CA THR A 25 1.85 36.47 -25.90
C THR A 25 2.64 36.51 -27.22
N THR A 26 3.25 37.65 -27.54
CA THR A 26 4.17 37.81 -28.68
C THR A 26 5.64 37.68 -28.29
N ASN A 27 5.92 37.55 -26.99
CA ASN A 27 7.26 37.37 -26.45
C ASN A 27 7.22 36.24 -25.42
N PRO A 28 7.12 34.97 -25.87
CA PRO A 28 7.18 33.82 -24.98
C PRO A 28 8.53 33.78 -24.23
N ASP A 29 8.54 33.20 -23.04
CA ASP A 29 9.74 32.99 -22.27
C ASP A 29 10.76 32.13 -23.04
N ASN A 30 12.03 32.53 -23.02
CA ASN A 30 13.09 31.84 -23.77
C ASN A 30 13.28 30.36 -23.40
N SER A 31 12.82 29.94 -22.21
CA SER A 31 12.83 28.55 -21.77
C SER A 31 11.64 27.73 -22.27
N ALA A 32 10.63 28.35 -22.88
CA ALA A 32 9.39 27.70 -23.28
C ALA A 32 9.36 27.38 -24.79
N ALA A 33 9.09 26.13 -25.14
CA ALA A 33 8.70 25.78 -26.51
C ALA A 33 7.24 26.18 -26.82
N LEU A 34 6.38 26.22 -25.79
CA LEU A 34 4.98 26.66 -25.83
C LEU A 34 4.67 27.45 -24.56
N GLU A 35 4.19 28.70 -24.70
CA GLU A 35 3.66 29.50 -23.60
C GLU A 35 2.21 29.90 -23.90
N ILE A 36 1.33 29.78 -22.91
CA ILE A 36 -0.06 30.21 -22.98
C ILE A 36 -0.28 31.29 -21.93
N ASN A 37 -0.49 32.53 -22.37
CA ASN A 37 -0.77 33.67 -21.52
C ASN A 37 -2.24 34.08 -21.67
N SER A 38 -3.02 33.93 -20.60
CA SER A 38 -4.41 34.38 -20.55
C SER A 38 -4.84 34.65 -19.11
N THR A 39 -5.65 35.69 -18.92
CA THR A 39 -6.28 36.00 -17.63
C THR A 39 -7.74 35.54 -17.55
N THR A 40 -8.30 35.05 -18.66
CA THR A 40 -9.73 34.70 -18.77
C THR A 40 -9.98 33.27 -19.28
N LYS A 41 -8.96 32.58 -19.78
CA LYS A 41 -9.05 31.21 -20.32
C LYS A 41 -7.93 30.35 -19.74
N GLY A 42 -8.16 29.04 -19.69
CA GLY A 42 -7.17 28.05 -19.26
C GLY A 42 -6.83 27.04 -20.36
N LEU A 43 -5.99 26.07 -20.04
CA LEU A 43 -5.63 24.96 -20.91
C LEU A 43 -6.50 23.73 -20.60
N LEU A 44 -7.21 23.23 -21.62
CA LEU A 44 -7.82 21.90 -21.58
C LEU A 44 -6.89 20.90 -22.27
N ILE A 45 -6.16 20.13 -21.47
CA ILE A 45 -5.39 18.97 -21.95
C ILE A 45 -6.31 17.78 -22.28
N PRO A 46 -5.84 16.70 -22.93
CA PRO A 46 -6.65 15.54 -23.21
C PRO A 46 -7.36 15.00 -21.96
N ARG A 47 -8.69 14.87 -22.05
CA ARG A 47 -9.55 14.39 -20.95
C ARG A 47 -10.04 12.99 -21.26
N MET A 48 -9.84 12.08 -20.32
CA MET A 48 -10.19 10.66 -20.52
C MET A 48 -10.50 9.97 -19.21
N THR A 49 -11.14 8.80 -19.24
CA THR A 49 -11.31 7.95 -18.06
C THR A 49 -10.03 7.16 -17.76
N THR A 50 -9.92 6.57 -16.57
CA THR A 50 -8.80 5.67 -16.22
C THR A 50 -8.67 4.52 -17.23
N THR A 51 -9.78 3.92 -17.65
CA THR A 51 -9.79 2.83 -18.64
C THR A 51 -9.23 3.27 -19.99
N GLN A 52 -9.61 4.45 -20.46
CA GLN A 52 -9.10 5.01 -21.71
C GLN A 52 -7.62 5.35 -21.61
N ARG A 53 -7.18 5.95 -20.49
CA ARG A 53 -5.76 6.20 -20.20
C ARG A 53 -4.93 4.90 -20.22
N ASN A 54 -5.43 3.85 -19.56
CA ASN A 54 -4.76 2.54 -19.54
C ASN A 54 -4.72 1.87 -20.92
N SER A 55 -5.55 2.29 -21.85
CA SER A 55 -5.57 1.80 -23.23
C SER A 55 -4.59 2.53 -24.15
N ILE A 56 -3.85 3.53 -23.65
CA ILE A 56 -2.81 4.21 -24.42
C ILE A 56 -1.64 3.22 -24.60
N SER A 57 -1.37 2.83 -25.85
CA SER A 57 -0.23 1.99 -26.20
C SER A 57 1.07 2.80 -26.13
N SER A 58 2.05 2.31 -25.37
CA SER A 58 3.39 2.91 -25.27
C SER A 58 3.37 4.43 -24.98
N PRO A 59 2.75 4.89 -23.87
CA PRO A 59 2.78 6.30 -23.52
C PRO A 59 4.23 6.77 -23.33
N GLY A 60 4.52 7.99 -23.79
CA GLY A 60 5.84 8.60 -23.63
C GLY A 60 6.00 9.24 -22.25
N ASP A 61 7.21 9.23 -21.71
CA ASP A 61 7.54 9.87 -20.44
C ASP A 61 7.17 11.36 -20.47
N GLY A 62 6.50 11.82 -19.41
CA GLY A 62 6.00 13.19 -19.31
C GLY A 62 4.66 13.43 -20.01
N LEU A 63 4.00 12.41 -20.58
CA LEU A 63 2.65 12.55 -21.15
C LEU A 63 1.66 12.99 -20.07
N VAL A 64 1.00 14.14 -20.27
CA VAL A 64 0.05 14.72 -19.30
C VAL A 64 -1.39 14.60 -19.80
N ILE A 65 -2.29 14.12 -18.95
CA ILE A 65 -3.72 14.00 -19.21
C ILE A 65 -4.53 14.49 -18.01
N TYR A 66 -5.79 14.84 -18.22
CA TYR A 66 -6.75 15.04 -17.13
C TYR A 66 -7.66 13.81 -17.04
N ASN A 67 -7.50 13.05 -15.97
CA ASN A 67 -8.29 11.86 -15.74
C ASN A 67 -9.63 12.24 -15.12
N THR A 68 -10.70 12.05 -15.89
CA THR A 68 -12.08 12.40 -15.53
C THR A 68 -12.69 11.46 -14.49
N THR A 69 -12.14 10.25 -14.33
CA THR A 69 -12.56 9.31 -13.28
C THR A 69 -12.03 9.76 -11.91
N VAL A 70 -10.74 10.07 -11.81
CA VAL A 70 -10.12 10.55 -10.55
C VAL A 70 -10.22 12.07 -10.35
N LYS A 71 -10.68 12.80 -11.38
CA LYS A 71 -10.83 14.26 -11.41
C LYS A 71 -9.53 15.03 -11.20
N CYS A 72 -8.42 14.51 -11.74
CA CYS A 72 -7.08 15.01 -11.49
C CYS A 72 -6.21 15.05 -12.74
N LEU A 73 -5.21 15.94 -12.75
CA LEU A 73 -4.12 15.84 -13.71
C LEU A 73 -3.26 14.63 -13.36
N GLU A 74 -2.90 13.87 -14.39
CA GLU A 74 -1.97 12.76 -14.29
C GLU A 74 -0.85 12.91 -15.32
N PHE A 75 0.35 12.50 -14.97
CA PHE A 75 1.48 12.44 -15.89
C PHE A 75 2.17 11.09 -15.84
N TYR A 76 2.54 10.57 -17.01
CA TYR A 76 3.22 9.30 -17.14
C TYR A 76 4.70 9.43 -16.81
N VAL A 77 5.23 8.52 -16.01
CA VAL A 77 6.64 8.55 -15.54
C VAL A 77 7.46 7.33 -16.01
N GLY A 78 6.92 6.54 -16.93
CA GLY A 78 7.57 5.34 -17.46
C GLY A 78 7.05 4.03 -16.83
N ASN A 79 7.35 2.91 -17.49
CA ASN A 79 7.09 1.55 -16.99
C ASN A 79 5.64 1.28 -16.52
N GLY A 80 4.64 1.86 -17.17
CA GLY A 80 3.22 1.70 -16.80
C GLY A 80 2.74 2.60 -15.65
N ILE A 81 3.60 3.48 -15.13
CA ILE A 81 3.32 4.29 -13.93
C ILE A 81 2.79 5.68 -14.32
N TRP A 82 1.70 6.08 -13.67
CA TRP A 82 1.11 7.42 -13.76
C TRP A 82 1.09 8.08 -12.37
N HIS A 83 1.53 9.33 -12.28
CA HIS A 83 1.45 10.14 -11.07
C HIS A 83 0.27 11.11 -11.16
N ASN A 84 -0.41 11.41 -10.05
CA ASN A 84 -1.46 12.44 -9.99
C ASN A 84 -1.01 13.69 -9.21
N THR A 85 -1.59 14.85 -9.55
CA THR A 85 -1.22 16.14 -8.91
C THR A 85 -2.12 16.55 -7.75
N CYS A 86 -3.20 15.81 -7.47
CA CYS A 86 -4.17 16.19 -6.45
C CYS A 86 -3.75 15.82 -5.02
N GLY A 87 -2.47 15.55 -4.78
CA GLY A 87 -2.00 15.00 -3.50
C GLY A 87 -2.57 13.61 -3.21
N GLY A 88 -3.11 12.93 -4.23
CA GLY A 88 -3.74 11.62 -4.15
C GLY A 88 -2.76 10.47 -4.27
N ASN A 89 -1.48 10.65 -3.96
CA ASN A 89 -0.56 9.53 -3.70
C ASN A 89 -0.84 8.90 -2.34
N VAL A 90 -2.11 8.64 -2.04
CA VAL A 90 -2.50 7.76 -0.94
C VAL A 90 -3.15 6.49 -1.48
N TYR A 91 -3.59 6.50 -2.76
CA TYR A 91 -4.12 5.31 -3.46
C TYR A 91 -3.11 4.64 -4.41
N LEU A 92 -1.95 5.26 -4.68
CA LEU A 92 -0.83 4.62 -5.41
C LEU A 92 0.27 4.10 -4.49
N GLU A 93 0.13 4.34 -3.19
CA GLU A 93 1.00 3.76 -2.18
C GLU A 93 0.51 2.38 -1.75
N TYR A 94 -0.77 2.07 -1.92
CA TYR A 94 -1.36 0.78 -1.59
C TYR A 94 -1.76 -0.01 -2.84
N PRO A 95 -1.90 -1.35 -2.75
CA PRO A 95 -2.42 -2.18 -3.83
C PRO A 95 -3.77 -1.69 -4.36
N GLU A 96 -4.00 -1.84 -5.66
CA GLU A 96 -5.29 -1.51 -6.27
C GLU A 96 -6.44 -2.30 -5.61
N GLY A 97 -7.56 -1.62 -5.35
CA GLY A 97 -8.71 -2.23 -4.68
C GLY A 97 -8.60 -2.28 -3.15
N THR A 98 -7.54 -1.73 -2.56
CA THR A 98 -7.41 -1.60 -1.10
C THR A 98 -8.59 -0.80 -0.53
N VAL A 99 -9.32 -1.42 0.38
CA VAL A 99 -10.36 -0.81 1.21
C VAL A 99 -9.73 -0.40 2.53
N PHE A 100 -9.88 0.86 2.89
CA PHE A 100 -9.46 1.37 4.19
C PHE A 100 -10.64 1.41 5.16
N CYS A 101 -10.39 1.05 6.41
CA CYS A 101 -11.38 1.13 7.48
C CYS A 101 -11.60 2.58 7.93
N ALA A 102 -12.32 2.80 9.03
CA ALA A 102 -12.70 4.15 9.48
C ALA A 102 -11.51 5.12 9.71
N SER A 103 -10.30 4.58 9.94
CA SER A 103 -9.06 5.34 10.12
C SER A 103 -8.47 5.89 8.81
N GLY A 104 -8.96 5.44 7.65
CA GLY A 104 -8.38 5.77 6.35
C GLY A 104 -7.05 5.05 6.10
N PRO A 105 -6.33 5.43 5.03
CA PRO A 105 -5.02 4.88 4.71
C PRO A 105 -4.01 5.11 5.82
N THR A 106 -3.27 4.06 6.16
CA THR A 106 -2.21 4.16 7.17
C THR A 106 -1.05 4.96 6.61
N GLN A 107 -0.50 5.87 7.41
CA GLN A 107 0.68 6.62 7.01
C GLN A 107 1.87 5.67 6.83
N ILE A 108 2.62 5.85 5.75
CA ILE A 108 3.83 5.09 5.47
C ILE A 108 5.04 5.85 5.98
N VAL A 109 5.64 5.34 7.04
CA VAL A 109 6.85 5.90 7.63
C VAL A 109 7.82 4.76 7.89
N ASP A 110 9.01 4.90 7.32
CA ASP A 110 10.11 3.96 7.50
C ASP A 110 10.70 4.08 8.91
N VAL A 111 10.89 2.92 9.55
CA VAL A 111 11.74 2.78 10.73
C VAL A 111 12.78 1.70 10.49
N ILE A 112 14.04 2.03 10.75
CA ILE A 112 15.16 1.08 10.67
C ILE A 112 15.33 0.47 12.06
N ASN A 113 15.36 -0.86 12.14
CA ASN A 113 15.91 -1.51 13.33
C ASN A 113 17.45 -1.55 13.21
N PRO A 114 18.21 -0.81 14.05
CA PRO A 114 19.66 -0.72 13.93
C PRO A 114 20.37 -2.05 14.23
N ASN A 115 19.75 -2.95 14.98
CA ASN A 115 20.32 -4.26 15.32
C ASN A 115 20.21 -5.26 14.16
N THR A 116 19.17 -5.13 13.33
CA THR A 116 18.88 -6.08 12.24
C THR A 116 19.13 -5.51 10.86
N GLY A 117 19.25 -4.18 10.73
CA GLY A 117 19.37 -3.45 9.47
C GLY A 117 18.09 -3.45 8.63
N LYS A 118 16.99 -4.01 9.13
CA LYS A 118 15.72 -4.12 8.40
C LYS A 118 14.89 -2.85 8.54
N ILE A 119 14.17 -2.52 7.47
CA ILE A 119 13.27 -1.38 7.38
C ILE A 119 11.83 -1.87 7.52
N TRP A 120 11.08 -1.24 8.41
CA TRP A 120 9.69 -1.59 8.74
C TRP A 120 8.79 -0.36 8.65
N MET A 121 7.48 -0.58 8.63
CA MET A 121 6.54 0.49 8.96
C MET A 121 6.55 0.77 10.47
N ASP A 122 6.50 2.05 10.85
CA ASP A 122 6.47 2.49 12.26
C ASP A 122 5.14 2.20 13.00
N ARG A 123 4.09 1.79 12.29
CA ARG A 123 2.78 1.40 12.85
C ARG A 123 2.16 0.18 12.16
N ASN A 124 1.17 -0.43 12.81
CA ASN A 124 0.39 -1.55 12.25
C ASN A 124 -0.46 -1.04 11.08
N LEU A 125 -0.74 -1.91 10.10
CA LEU A 125 -1.74 -1.58 9.08
C LEU A 125 -3.11 -1.31 9.73
N GLY A 126 -3.74 -0.21 9.32
CA GLY A 126 -5.00 0.32 9.88
C GLY A 126 -4.81 1.31 11.04
N ALA A 127 -3.59 1.49 11.56
CA ALA A 127 -3.34 2.34 12.72
C ALA A 127 -3.25 3.83 12.35
N THR A 128 -3.79 4.70 13.20
CA THR A 128 -3.74 6.16 12.99
C THR A 128 -2.48 6.81 13.54
N GLN A 129 -1.76 6.14 14.44
CA GLN A 129 -0.54 6.68 15.04
C GLN A 129 0.48 5.61 15.41
N VAL A 130 1.72 6.05 15.65
CA VAL A 130 2.78 5.26 16.28
C VAL A 130 2.42 4.99 17.73
N ALA A 131 2.65 3.77 18.19
CA ALA A 131 2.30 3.36 19.55
C ALA A 131 3.00 4.20 20.61
N THR A 132 2.20 4.72 21.53
CA THR A 132 2.67 5.40 22.75
C THR A 132 2.71 4.45 23.96
N SER A 133 1.95 3.36 23.92
CA SER A 133 1.97 2.26 24.88
C SER A 133 1.62 0.93 24.19
N SER A 134 1.86 -0.19 24.87
CA SER A 134 1.46 -1.51 24.35
C SER A 134 -0.06 -1.68 24.27
N THR A 135 -0.83 -0.82 24.96
CA THR A 135 -2.29 -0.82 24.98
C THR A 135 -2.91 0.37 24.23
N ASP A 136 -2.12 1.10 23.43
CA ASP A 136 -2.58 2.24 22.65
C ASP A 136 -3.58 1.83 21.55
N ALA A 137 -4.86 2.13 21.77
CA ALA A 137 -5.95 1.73 20.88
C ALA A 137 -5.84 2.34 19.47
N ALA A 138 -5.27 3.54 19.35
CA ALA A 138 -5.06 4.20 18.06
C ALA A 138 -3.94 3.53 17.23
N SER A 139 -3.13 2.68 17.87
CA SER A 139 -2.00 1.97 17.26
C SER A 139 -2.24 0.47 17.07
N TYR A 140 -3.42 -0.03 17.43
CA TYR A 140 -3.76 -1.44 17.24
C TYR A 140 -3.85 -1.83 15.76
N GLY A 141 -4.37 -0.92 14.93
CA GLY A 141 -4.64 -1.19 13.52
C GLY A 141 -5.77 -2.21 13.31
N ASP A 142 -5.86 -2.72 12.09
CA ASP A 142 -6.90 -3.65 11.63
C ASP A 142 -6.50 -5.12 11.83
N LEU A 143 -7.45 -6.04 11.60
CA LEU A 143 -7.31 -7.48 11.89
C LEU A 143 -7.61 -8.34 10.66
N TYR A 144 -6.56 -8.71 9.93
CA TYR A 144 -6.63 -9.36 8.62
C TYR A 144 -6.74 -10.88 8.74
N GLN A 145 -7.55 -11.51 7.89
CA GLN A 145 -7.55 -12.96 7.68
C GLN A 145 -6.35 -13.37 6.83
N TRP A 146 -5.70 -14.49 7.17
CA TRP A 146 -4.43 -14.83 6.56
C TRP A 146 -4.57 -15.11 5.05
N GLY A 147 -3.77 -14.45 4.23
CA GLY A 147 -3.81 -14.61 2.77
C GLY A 147 -4.88 -13.75 2.08
N ARG A 148 -5.68 -12.97 2.79
CA ARG A 148 -6.75 -12.15 2.19
C ARG A 148 -6.28 -10.72 1.95
N GLY A 149 -6.68 -10.13 0.81
CA GLY A 149 -6.39 -8.73 0.49
C GLY A 149 -7.18 -7.77 1.39
N ALA A 150 -6.76 -6.51 1.45
CA ALA A 150 -7.47 -5.47 2.21
C ALA A 150 -8.76 -5.06 1.48
N ASP A 151 -9.85 -5.79 1.70
CA ASP A 151 -11.13 -5.61 0.99
C ASP A 151 -12.30 -5.18 1.89
N GLY A 152 -11.99 -4.90 3.16
CA GLY A 152 -12.94 -4.44 4.18
C GLY A 152 -13.11 -5.42 5.33
N HIS A 153 -12.75 -6.70 5.18
CA HIS A 153 -12.92 -7.66 6.28
C HIS A 153 -12.06 -7.35 7.49
N GLN A 154 -10.90 -6.75 7.25
CA GLN A 154 -9.95 -6.42 8.29
C GLN A 154 -10.49 -5.39 9.28
N CYS A 155 -11.53 -4.64 8.87
CA CYS A 155 -12.16 -3.67 9.73
C CYS A 155 -12.74 -4.38 10.95
N ARG A 156 -12.39 -3.89 12.14
CA ARG A 156 -12.79 -4.49 13.42
C ARG A 156 -14.31 -4.64 13.59
N ASN A 157 -15.09 -3.86 12.85
CA ASN A 157 -16.55 -3.83 12.85
C ASN A 157 -17.18 -4.27 11.52
N SER A 158 -16.43 -4.90 10.62
CA SER A 158 -17.01 -5.40 9.35
C SER A 158 -18.12 -6.42 9.61
N ALA A 159 -19.09 -6.46 8.70
CA ALA A 159 -20.12 -7.49 8.69
C ALA A 159 -19.50 -8.89 8.56
N THR A 160 -20.32 -9.93 8.77
CA THR A 160 -19.84 -11.31 8.80
C THR A 160 -20.63 -12.17 7.83
N THR A 161 -19.98 -13.22 7.34
CA THR A 161 -20.61 -14.28 6.55
C THR A 161 -20.03 -15.63 6.94
N THR A 162 -20.80 -16.70 6.77
CA THR A 162 -20.32 -18.07 6.97
C THR A 162 -20.04 -18.79 5.64
N ILE A 163 -20.15 -18.07 4.51
CA ILE A 163 -19.91 -18.62 3.18
C ILE A 163 -18.43 -18.49 2.86
N LEU A 164 -17.73 -19.62 2.75
CA LEU A 164 -16.32 -19.64 2.37
C LEU A 164 -16.13 -19.22 0.92
N SER A 165 -15.04 -18.51 0.65
CA SER A 165 -14.74 -18.07 -0.71
C SER A 165 -14.17 -19.21 -1.56
N SER A 166 -14.63 -19.31 -2.81
CA SER A 166 -14.02 -20.19 -3.81
C SER A 166 -12.88 -19.53 -4.59
N THR A 167 -12.70 -18.21 -4.46
CA THR A 167 -11.69 -17.40 -5.14
C THR A 167 -10.71 -16.77 -4.16
N ASP A 168 -9.58 -16.28 -4.68
CA ASP A 168 -8.57 -15.60 -3.86
C ASP A 168 -9.05 -14.22 -3.38
N GLN A 169 -10.11 -13.67 -3.98
CA GLN A 169 -10.72 -12.41 -3.60
C GLN A 169 -12.25 -12.57 -3.62
N PRO A 170 -12.96 -12.54 -2.47
CA PRO A 170 -14.38 -12.94 -2.41
C PRO A 170 -15.38 -11.95 -3.01
N GLY A 171 -14.94 -10.73 -3.36
CA GLY A 171 -15.80 -9.69 -3.92
C GLY A 171 -16.66 -8.94 -2.89
N HIS A 172 -16.46 -9.19 -1.60
CA HIS A 172 -17.11 -8.48 -0.49
C HIS A 172 -16.15 -8.26 0.69
N GLY A 173 -16.46 -7.28 1.52
CA GLY A 173 -15.69 -6.93 2.72
C GLY A 173 -16.12 -7.66 4.00
N ASP A 174 -17.01 -8.64 3.92
CA ASP A 174 -17.43 -9.38 5.13
C ASP A 174 -16.30 -10.26 5.68
N PHE A 175 -16.18 -10.31 7.00
CA PHE A 175 -15.31 -11.24 7.72
C PHE A 175 -15.90 -12.65 7.65
N ILE A 176 -15.16 -13.58 7.06
CA ILE A 176 -15.65 -14.94 6.82
C ILE A 176 -15.41 -15.79 8.06
N ILE A 177 -16.49 -16.28 8.65
CA ILE A 177 -16.50 -17.16 9.81
C ILE A 177 -16.55 -18.61 9.31
N ASP A 178 -15.63 -19.45 9.78
CA ASP A 178 -15.69 -20.89 9.57
C ASP A 178 -16.10 -21.59 10.87
N ASN A 179 -17.29 -22.17 10.86
CA ASN A 179 -17.84 -22.90 12.00
C ASN A 179 -17.42 -24.37 12.03
N ASN A 180 -16.62 -24.84 11.07
CA ASN A 180 -16.11 -26.21 11.03
C ASN A 180 -14.96 -26.44 12.02
N TYR A 181 -15.15 -26.04 13.28
CA TYR A 181 -14.26 -26.45 14.36
C TYR A 181 -14.72 -27.83 14.87
N THR A 182 -14.08 -28.89 14.41
CA THR A 182 -14.26 -30.23 14.97
C THR A 182 -13.02 -30.59 15.78
N LEU A 183 -13.22 -30.84 17.08
CA LEU A 183 -12.18 -31.23 18.04
C LEU A 183 -11.36 -32.47 17.62
N ASP A 184 -11.86 -33.27 16.66
CA ASP A 184 -11.33 -34.57 16.26
C ASP A 184 -10.26 -34.52 15.15
N THR A 185 -10.19 -33.43 14.36
CA THR A 185 -9.32 -33.40 13.16
C THR A 185 -8.33 -32.24 13.09
N TYR A 186 -8.20 -31.41 14.13
CA TYR A 186 -7.52 -30.11 13.99
C TYR A 186 -7.98 -29.40 12.70
N SER A 187 -9.29 -29.40 12.45
CA SER A 187 -9.82 -28.83 11.21
C SER A 187 -9.41 -27.36 11.11
N ASN A 188 -8.70 -27.06 10.02
CA ASN A 188 -8.15 -25.75 9.74
C ASN A 188 -9.32 -24.82 9.47
N MET A 189 -9.57 -23.84 10.34
CA MET A 189 -10.62 -22.86 10.05
C MET A 189 -10.17 -21.97 8.90
N GLU A 190 -10.88 -22.03 7.79
CA GLU A 190 -10.49 -21.40 6.54
C GLU A 190 -11.50 -20.34 6.14
N TRP A 191 -11.05 -19.19 5.64
CA TRP A 191 -11.97 -18.26 4.97
C TRP A 191 -12.19 -18.64 3.49
N ARG A 192 -11.36 -19.54 2.96
CA ARG A 192 -11.30 -19.92 1.55
C ARG A 192 -11.37 -21.44 1.39
N SER A 193 -12.21 -21.94 0.49
CA SER A 193 -12.27 -23.35 0.09
C SER A 193 -12.21 -23.49 -1.44
N PRO A 194 -11.18 -24.15 -2.01
CA PRO A 194 -10.05 -24.80 -1.33
C PRO A 194 -9.07 -23.79 -0.70
N THR A 195 -8.24 -24.25 0.24
CA THR A 195 -7.14 -23.47 0.83
C THR A 195 -6.14 -23.04 -0.24
N ASN A 196 -5.59 -21.83 -0.11
CA ASN A 196 -4.48 -21.34 -0.95
C ASN A 196 -3.40 -20.72 -0.07
N THR A 197 -2.21 -21.31 -0.09
CA THR A 197 -1.08 -20.94 0.79
C THR A 197 -0.12 -19.96 0.13
N ASN A 198 -0.39 -19.47 -1.08
CA ASN A 198 0.54 -18.67 -1.89
C ASN A 198 0.09 -17.22 -2.11
N LEU A 199 -0.72 -16.68 -1.20
CA LEU A 199 -1.37 -15.38 -1.38
C LEU A 199 -0.54 -14.19 -0.84
N TRP A 200 0.32 -14.42 0.15
CA TRP A 200 1.13 -13.37 0.81
C TRP A 200 2.64 -13.50 0.57
N GLN A 201 3.05 -14.30 -0.43
CA GLN A 201 4.47 -14.56 -0.66
C GLN A 201 5.17 -13.40 -1.37
N GLY A 202 5.89 -12.58 -0.59
CA GLY A 202 6.73 -11.51 -1.11
C GLY A 202 5.98 -10.22 -1.44
N VAL A 203 6.69 -9.24 -2.01
CA VAL A 203 6.12 -7.93 -2.38
C VAL A 203 5.07 -8.05 -3.47
N ASN A 204 5.27 -8.99 -4.41
CA ASN A 204 4.32 -9.27 -5.49
C ASN A 204 3.32 -10.39 -5.12
N GLY A 205 3.12 -10.65 -3.81
CA GLY A 205 2.11 -11.60 -3.36
C GLY A 205 0.72 -11.16 -3.81
N VAL A 206 -0.08 -12.10 -4.32
CA VAL A 206 -1.40 -11.85 -4.94
C VAL A 206 -2.29 -10.93 -4.09
N ASN A 207 -2.31 -11.16 -2.78
CA ASN A 207 -3.16 -10.46 -1.82
C ASN A 207 -2.34 -9.71 -0.76
N ASN A 208 -1.11 -9.30 -1.07
CA ASN A 208 -0.30 -8.49 -0.16
C ASN A 208 -1.06 -7.21 0.21
N PRO A 209 -1.48 -6.98 1.47
CA PRO A 209 -2.22 -5.78 1.87
C PRO A 209 -1.29 -4.63 2.26
N CYS A 210 0.03 -4.85 2.29
CA CYS A 210 1.00 -3.83 2.60
C CYS A 210 1.16 -2.83 1.45
N PRO A 211 1.64 -1.61 1.74
CA PRO A 211 1.94 -0.65 0.69
C PRO A 211 2.94 -1.16 -0.35
N ASN A 212 2.95 -0.56 -1.53
CA ASN A 212 3.90 -0.80 -2.61
C ASN A 212 5.35 -0.70 -2.09
N GLY A 213 6.15 -1.73 -2.37
CA GLY A 213 7.52 -1.89 -1.85
C GLY A 213 7.61 -2.53 -0.47
N TYR A 214 6.49 -2.74 0.22
CA TYR A 214 6.41 -3.47 1.48
C TYR A 214 5.68 -4.79 1.30
N ARG A 215 5.83 -5.68 2.28
CA ARG A 215 5.14 -6.96 2.37
C ARG A 215 4.93 -7.38 3.81
N ILE A 216 4.15 -8.43 4.00
CA ILE A 216 4.08 -9.14 5.27
C ILE A 216 5.45 -9.81 5.52
N PRO A 217 6.05 -9.65 6.72
CA PRO A 217 7.31 -10.29 7.07
C PRO A 217 7.18 -11.81 7.10
N THR A 218 8.28 -12.50 6.83
CA THR A 218 8.37 -13.94 7.06
C THR A 218 8.51 -14.23 8.56
N GLN A 219 8.23 -15.46 8.99
CA GLN A 219 8.40 -15.85 10.38
C GLN A 219 9.87 -15.75 10.83
N ALA A 220 10.82 -16.00 9.93
CA ALA A 220 12.25 -15.83 10.19
C ALA A 220 12.59 -14.37 10.50
N GLU A 221 12.04 -13.41 9.73
CA GLU A 221 12.27 -11.98 9.97
C GLU A 221 11.64 -11.51 11.27
N LEU A 222 10.43 -11.99 11.61
CA LEU A 222 9.82 -11.71 12.91
C LEU A 222 10.61 -12.32 14.07
N ASN A 223 11.24 -13.47 13.89
CA ASN A 223 12.10 -14.09 14.91
C ASN A 223 13.38 -13.29 15.14
N VAL A 224 14.02 -12.81 14.07
CA VAL A 224 15.20 -11.93 14.15
C VAL A 224 14.84 -10.61 14.83
N GLU A 225 13.70 -10.02 14.46
CA GLU A 225 13.18 -8.80 15.11
C GLU A 225 12.92 -9.03 16.61
N ARG A 226 12.17 -10.08 16.97
CA ARG A 226 11.90 -10.45 18.37
C ARG A 226 13.20 -10.65 19.16
N GLY A 227 14.19 -11.30 18.56
CA GLY A 227 15.49 -11.54 19.20
C GLY A 227 16.31 -10.27 19.47
N SER A 228 15.95 -9.15 18.84
CA SER A 228 16.62 -7.86 19.03
C SER A 228 16.08 -7.02 20.19
N TRP A 229 14.97 -7.43 20.79
CA TRP A 229 14.33 -6.70 21.89
C TRP A 229 15.11 -6.84 23.19
N SER A 230 15.02 -5.83 24.06
CA SER A 230 15.67 -5.86 25.38
C SER A 230 15.10 -6.93 26.31
N SER A 231 13.84 -7.29 26.12
CA SER A 231 13.13 -8.37 26.83
C SER A 231 12.13 -9.03 25.86
N PRO A 232 11.90 -10.34 26.00
CA PRO A 232 11.00 -11.08 25.11
C PRO A 232 9.52 -10.88 25.52
N ASP A 233 9.08 -9.65 25.71
CA ASP A 233 7.73 -9.30 26.20
C ASP A 233 7.23 -7.98 25.60
N SER A 234 6.01 -7.58 25.99
CA SER A 234 5.38 -6.35 25.47
C SER A 234 6.17 -5.08 25.78
N GLN A 235 6.96 -5.06 26.87
CA GLN A 235 7.79 -3.91 27.20
C GLN A 235 8.97 -3.82 26.24
N GLY A 236 9.67 -4.92 26.01
CA GLY A 236 10.78 -4.98 25.06
C GLY A 236 10.36 -4.64 23.64
N ALA A 237 9.20 -5.17 23.21
CA ALA A 237 8.61 -4.85 21.91
C ALA A 237 8.15 -3.39 21.77
N LEU A 238 7.65 -2.78 22.85
CA LEU A 238 7.26 -1.37 22.87
C LEU A 238 8.48 -0.44 22.83
N THR A 239 9.58 -0.82 23.48
CA THR A 239 10.84 -0.06 23.47
C THR A 239 11.66 -0.29 22.21
N SER A 240 11.33 -1.32 21.42
CA SER A 240 11.96 -1.53 20.12
C SER A 240 11.56 -0.44 19.11
N PRO A 241 12.31 -0.28 18.02
CA PRO A 241 11.94 0.68 16.97
C PRO A 241 10.52 0.48 16.39
N LEU A 242 10.00 -0.75 16.39
CA LEU A 242 8.69 -1.08 15.81
C LEU A 242 7.51 -0.76 16.73
N LYS A 243 7.74 -0.72 18.06
CA LYS A 243 6.73 -0.41 19.06
C LYS A 243 5.45 -1.24 18.92
N LEU A 244 5.57 -2.57 18.94
CA LEU A 244 4.43 -3.46 18.74
C LEU A 244 3.42 -3.37 19.90
N THR A 245 2.13 -3.40 19.56
CA THR A 245 1.00 -3.30 20.50
C THR A 245 0.33 -4.65 20.78
N MET A 246 -0.51 -4.69 21.82
CA MET A 246 -1.35 -5.82 22.19
C MET A 246 -2.78 -5.64 21.66
N ALA A 247 -2.92 -5.67 20.34
CA ALA A 247 -4.13 -5.33 19.60
C ALA A 247 -5.29 -6.35 19.67
N GLY A 248 -5.07 -7.50 20.32
CA GLY A 248 -5.96 -8.65 20.31
C GLY A 248 -5.97 -9.39 18.98
N TYR A 249 -7.00 -10.21 18.79
CA TYR A 249 -7.29 -10.91 17.54
C TYR A 249 -8.80 -11.04 17.36
N ARG A 250 -9.25 -11.30 16.12
CA ARG A 250 -10.65 -11.54 15.78
C ARG A 250 -10.86 -13.02 15.49
N SER A 251 -11.73 -13.67 16.27
CA SER A 251 -11.94 -15.12 16.19
C SER A 251 -12.54 -15.56 14.85
N GLY A 252 -11.95 -16.58 14.23
CA GLY A 252 -12.45 -17.17 12.98
C GLY A 252 -13.78 -17.94 13.10
N SER A 253 -14.25 -18.26 14.32
CA SER A 253 -15.53 -18.99 14.54
C SER A 253 -16.67 -18.10 15.02
N SER A 254 -16.37 -16.90 15.52
CA SER A 254 -17.38 -16.04 16.12
C SER A 254 -17.31 -14.60 15.66
N ALA A 255 -16.25 -14.21 14.95
CA ALA A 255 -15.90 -12.83 14.59
C ALA A 255 -15.78 -11.86 15.79
N ASN A 256 -15.83 -12.36 17.03
CA ASN A 256 -15.61 -11.57 18.23
C ASN A 256 -14.12 -11.21 18.35
N ILE A 257 -13.86 -10.01 18.88
CA ILE A 257 -12.50 -9.54 19.16
C ILE A 257 -12.15 -9.89 20.60
N PHE A 258 -11.05 -10.61 20.79
CA PHE A 258 -10.59 -11.09 22.10
C PHE A 258 -9.24 -10.48 22.48
N SER A 259 -9.00 -10.44 23.80
CA SER A 259 -7.69 -10.15 24.40
C SER A 259 -7.06 -8.81 24.01
N VAL A 260 -7.88 -7.83 23.65
CA VAL A 260 -7.44 -6.44 23.44
C VAL A 260 -6.74 -5.93 24.70
N GLY A 261 -5.56 -5.34 24.55
CA GLY A 261 -4.73 -4.84 25.64
C GLY A 261 -3.97 -5.92 26.43
N SER A 262 -4.09 -7.20 26.07
CA SER A 262 -3.43 -8.31 26.79
C SER A 262 -2.70 -9.33 25.90
N LEU A 263 -2.99 -9.32 24.59
CA LEU A 263 -2.31 -10.14 23.59
C LEU A 263 -2.09 -9.31 22.31
N GLY A 264 -0.87 -9.29 21.80
CA GLY A 264 -0.57 -8.90 20.42
C GLY A 264 -0.46 -10.14 19.57
N SER A 265 -1.17 -10.18 18.46
CA SER A 265 -1.15 -11.29 17.50
C SER A 265 -0.83 -10.73 16.13
N TYR A 266 0.26 -11.21 15.54
CA TYR A 266 0.82 -10.69 14.30
C TYR A 266 1.00 -11.80 13.29
N TRP A 267 0.52 -11.56 12.08
CA TRP A 267 0.74 -12.49 10.97
C TRP A 267 2.16 -12.41 10.42
N SER A 268 2.67 -13.57 10.02
CA SER A 268 3.75 -13.68 9.04
C SER A 268 3.21 -14.14 7.68
N SER A 269 3.99 -14.00 6.62
CA SER A 269 3.74 -14.62 5.31
C SER A 269 4.19 -16.08 5.24
N THR A 270 4.66 -16.68 6.33
CA THR A 270 5.14 -18.05 6.32
C THR A 270 4.00 -19.03 6.59
N TYR A 271 3.85 -20.01 5.72
CA TYR A 271 2.93 -21.14 5.86
C TYR A 271 3.74 -22.42 6.05
N SER A 272 3.47 -23.16 7.13
CA SER A 272 4.08 -24.45 7.46
C SER A 272 3.00 -25.53 7.38
N SER A 273 2.48 -26.04 8.51
CA SER A 273 1.25 -26.83 8.53
C SER A 273 0.01 -25.92 8.54
N ALA A 274 0.17 -24.75 9.14
CA ALA A 274 -0.74 -23.61 9.09
C ALA A 274 0.07 -22.29 9.04
N PRO A 275 -0.58 -21.13 8.86
CA PRO A 275 0.06 -19.83 8.96
C PRO A 275 0.77 -19.60 10.29
N GLN A 276 2.01 -19.10 10.22
CA GLN A 276 2.81 -18.81 11.39
C GLN A 276 2.57 -17.38 11.90
N THR A 277 2.57 -17.24 13.23
CA THR A 277 2.28 -16.00 13.95
C THR A 277 3.39 -15.63 14.93
N LEU A 278 3.47 -14.34 15.24
CA LEU A 278 4.12 -13.83 16.44
C LEU A 278 3.04 -13.44 17.46
N SER A 279 3.20 -13.92 18.68
CA SER A 279 2.39 -13.57 19.85
C SER A 279 3.20 -12.73 20.83
N LEU A 280 2.55 -11.76 21.46
CA LEU A 280 3.12 -10.82 22.40
C LEU A 280 2.21 -10.66 23.62
N ARG A 281 2.75 -10.81 24.82
CA ARG A 281 2.05 -10.67 26.10
C ARG A 281 2.86 -9.80 27.05
N SER A 282 2.28 -9.45 28.18
CA SER A 282 2.94 -8.62 29.21
C SER A 282 4.28 -9.18 29.67
N SER A 283 4.43 -10.50 29.74
CA SER A 283 5.61 -11.18 30.31
C SER A 283 6.26 -12.18 29.35
N SER A 284 5.79 -12.29 28.12
CA SER A 284 6.33 -13.26 27.16
C SER A 284 5.99 -12.89 25.72
N SER A 285 6.70 -13.51 24.80
CA SER A 285 6.44 -13.50 23.37
C SER A 285 6.83 -14.85 22.82
N GLY A 286 6.23 -15.24 21.71
CA GLY A 286 6.47 -16.55 21.13
C GLY A 286 5.87 -16.67 19.75
N THR A 287 6.15 -17.78 19.10
CA THR A 287 5.59 -18.11 17.79
C THR A 287 4.59 -19.24 17.90
N SER A 288 3.57 -19.22 17.05
CA SER A 288 2.59 -20.29 16.97
C SER A 288 2.10 -20.44 15.55
N GLU A 289 1.28 -21.45 15.32
CA GLU A 289 0.52 -21.64 14.08
C GLU A 289 -0.95 -21.42 14.39
N TYR A 290 -1.67 -20.76 13.49
CA TYR A 290 -3.07 -20.42 13.74
C TYR A 290 -3.90 -20.45 12.47
N PHE A 291 -5.22 -20.51 12.63
CA PHE A 291 -6.13 -20.74 11.51
C PHE A 291 -6.26 -19.51 10.60
N PRO A 292 -6.24 -19.69 9.25
CA PRO A 292 -6.37 -18.60 8.29
C PRO A 292 -7.61 -17.72 8.46
N ALA A 293 -8.74 -18.28 8.92
CA ALA A 293 -9.97 -17.53 9.17
C ALA A 293 -9.84 -16.49 10.31
N THR A 294 -8.75 -16.47 11.06
CA THR A 294 -8.57 -15.56 12.20
C THR A 294 -8.09 -14.18 11.75
N GLY A 295 -8.64 -13.12 12.32
CA GLY A 295 -8.16 -11.76 12.11
C GLY A 295 -6.99 -11.42 13.04
N MET A 296 -5.83 -11.07 12.51
CA MET A 296 -4.68 -10.62 13.31
C MET A 296 -4.02 -9.37 12.69
N SER A 297 -3.21 -8.69 13.49
CA SER A 297 -2.52 -7.48 13.06
C SER A 297 -1.42 -7.80 12.04
N ILE A 298 -1.13 -6.82 11.18
CA ILE A 298 0.00 -6.88 10.23
C ILE A 298 0.93 -5.71 10.52
N ARG A 299 2.23 -6.03 10.58
CA ARG A 299 3.32 -5.07 10.61
C ARG A 299 4.20 -5.29 9.38
N CYS A 300 4.17 -4.35 8.44
CA CYS A 300 4.85 -4.53 7.16
C CYS A 300 6.36 -4.28 7.24
N ILE A 301 7.11 -5.03 6.44
CA ILE A 301 8.56 -4.89 6.24
C ILE A 301 8.83 -4.45 4.80
N LYS A 302 9.84 -3.59 4.61
CA LYS A 302 10.29 -3.13 3.29
C LYS A 302 11.34 -4.10 2.73
N ASN A 303 11.27 -4.37 1.43
CA ASN A 303 12.30 -5.14 0.73
C ASN A 303 13.53 -4.30 0.38
#